data_AF-A0A9E0GWS3-F1
#
_entry.id   AF-A0A9E0GWS3-F1
#
_cell.length_a   1.000
_cell.length_b   1.000
_cell.length_c   1.000
_cell.angle_alpha   90.00
_cell.angle_beta   90.00
_cell.angle_gamma   90.00
#
_symmetry.space_group_name_H-M   'P 1'
#
loop_
_entity.id
_entity.type
_entity.pdbx_description
1 polymer ?
#
loop_
_entity_poly.entity_id
_entity_poly.type
_entity_poly.pdbx_seq_one_letter_code
_entity_poly.pdbx_strand_id
1 'polypeptide(L)'
;MASILVFALIALMVIEASRGTIVAASAEADRARVQAAADAGVSIALRDLVNSGPGGAVPIDGRVRRLNFDGATLAIAIQDERGKIPLNALEDQQARRMFAELGLSGEPLDIATDSFLDWLDEDEEARTNGAERTFYAPLRIHPRDGALRSVAEVALIRGVGKALADRLESVATVHYGVGSFEPAHASLMAIRVIEGEEGGAIDLLNRQRELAGQRTALEITQKGALIGRPLTIEVEARLGQTTRTRLRQIVILTGRAASPYALKERY
;
A
#
# COMPACT_ATOMS: atom_id res chain seq x y z
N MET A 1 40.48 -52.11 -3.59
CA MET A 1 39.61 -51.57 -2.50
C MET A 1 39.71 -50.05 -2.40
N ALA A 2 40.90 -49.46 -2.21
CA ALA A 2 41.04 -47.99 -2.07
C ALA A 2 40.58 -47.19 -3.31
N SER A 3 40.83 -47.65 -4.55
CA SER A 3 40.43 -46.92 -5.76
C SER A 3 38.90 -46.85 -5.97
N ILE A 4 38.17 -47.90 -5.61
CA ILE A 4 36.70 -47.96 -5.71
C ILE A 4 36.07 -46.94 -4.75
N LEU A 5 36.66 -46.80 -3.57
CA LEU A 5 36.17 -45.89 -2.52
C LEU A 5 36.37 -44.43 -2.91
N VAL A 6 37.52 -44.10 -3.51
CA VAL A 6 37.80 -42.76 -4.07
C VAL A 6 36.85 -42.44 -5.22
N PHE A 7 36.62 -43.38 -6.14
CA PHE A 7 35.71 -43.17 -7.26
C PHE A 7 34.26 -42.96 -6.81
N ALA A 8 33.81 -43.73 -5.81
CA ALA A 8 32.48 -43.57 -5.22
C ALA A 8 32.30 -42.21 -4.52
N LEU A 9 33.33 -41.71 -3.83
CA LEU A 9 33.30 -40.39 -3.20
C LEU A 9 33.25 -39.25 -4.23
N ILE A 10 34.04 -39.36 -5.30
CA ILE A 10 34.00 -38.38 -6.40
C ILE A 10 32.64 -38.41 -7.09
N ALA A 11 32.10 -39.60 -7.38
CA ALA A 11 30.77 -39.73 -7.99
C ALA A 11 29.67 -39.13 -7.10
N LEU A 12 29.72 -39.37 -5.78
CA LEU A 12 28.79 -38.78 -4.82
C LEU A 12 28.89 -37.25 -4.80
N MET A 13 30.10 -36.69 -4.73
CA MET A 13 30.33 -35.25 -4.77
C MET A 13 29.79 -34.61 -6.06
N VAL A 14 30.01 -35.25 -7.22
CA VAL A 14 29.50 -34.77 -8.52
C VAL A 14 27.97 -34.82 -8.55
N ILE A 15 27.34 -35.88 -8.02
CA ILE A 15 25.87 -36.00 -7.96
C ILE A 15 25.29 -34.92 -7.04
N GLU A 16 25.87 -34.68 -5.87
CA GLU A 16 25.42 -33.64 -4.94
C GLU A 16 25.59 -32.23 -5.54
N ALA A 17 26.74 -31.95 -6.15
CA ALA A 17 26.98 -30.68 -6.85
C ALA A 17 26.01 -30.49 -8.04
N SER A 18 25.69 -31.56 -8.78
CA SER A 18 24.73 -31.53 -9.90
C SER A 18 23.30 -31.30 -9.41
N ARG A 19 22.89 -31.93 -8.30
CA ARG A 19 21.59 -31.67 -7.67
C ARG A 19 21.48 -30.23 -7.19
N GLY A 20 22.52 -29.69 -6.58
CA GLY A 20 22.57 -28.30 -6.12
C GLY A 20 22.41 -27.29 -7.26
N THR A 21 23.13 -27.49 -8.37
CA THR A 21 23.06 -26.60 -9.54
C THR A 21 21.70 -26.66 -10.25
N ILE A 22 21.08 -27.85 -10.38
CA ILE A 22 19.75 -28.00 -10.96
C ILE A 22 18.67 -27.30 -10.10
N VAL A 23 18.71 -27.50 -8.77
CA VAL A 23 17.76 -26.85 -7.86
C VAL A 23 17.93 -25.33 -7.90
N ALA A 24 19.16 -24.82 -7.93
CA ALA A 24 19.42 -23.39 -8.05
C ALA A 24 18.90 -22.81 -9.38
N ALA A 25 19.17 -23.47 -10.50
CA ALA A 25 18.68 -23.05 -11.82
C ALA A 25 17.14 -23.06 -11.91
N SER A 26 16.49 -24.07 -11.33
CA SER A 26 15.03 -24.12 -11.25
C SER A 26 14.47 -22.98 -10.41
N ALA A 27 15.08 -22.69 -9.25
CA ALA A 27 14.65 -21.60 -8.39
C ALA A 27 14.81 -20.22 -9.07
N GLU A 28 15.88 -20.04 -9.85
CA GLU A 28 16.09 -18.83 -10.64
C GLU A 28 15.05 -18.69 -11.77
N ALA A 29 14.76 -19.78 -12.48
CA ALA A 29 13.71 -19.80 -13.49
C ALA A 29 12.32 -19.49 -12.89
N ASP A 30 11.99 -20.08 -11.73
CA ASP A 30 10.74 -19.83 -11.02
C ASP A 30 10.63 -18.37 -10.55
N ARG A 31 11.74 -17.77 -10.09
CA ARG A 31 11.80 -16.35 -9.74
C ARG A 31 11.55 -15.45 -10.95
N ALA A 32 12.18 -15.74 -12.09
CA ALA A 32 11.95 -15.00 -13.32
C ALA A 32 10.49 -15.11 -13.78
N ARG A 33 9.89 -16.31 -13.70
CA ARG A 33 8.48 -16.55 -14.04
C ARG A 33 7.52 -15.81 -13.13
N VAL A 34 7.69 -15.87 -11.80
CA VAL A 34 6.80 -15.16 -10.87
C VAL A 34 6.92 -13.65 -11.02
N GLN A 35 8.12 -13.15 -11.33
CA GLN A 35 8.35 -11.74 -11.61
C GLN A 35 7.62 -11.29 -12.88
N ALA A 36 7.78 -12.04 -13.98
CA ALA A 36 7.05 -11.79 -15.22
C ALA A 36 5.52 -11.86 -15.03
N ALA A 37 5.04 -12.80 -14.21
CA ALA A 37 3.64 -12.92 -13.88
C ALA A 37 3.12 -11.70 -13.09
N ALA A 38 3.90 -11.16 -12.16
CA ALA A 38 3.55 -9.94 -11.44
C ALA A 38 3.51 -8.71 -12.36
N ASP A 39 4.49 -8.57 -13.26
CA ASP A 39 4.52 -7.51 -14.28
C ASP A 39 3.33 -7.61 -15.25
N ALA A 40 2.94 -8.85 -15.61
CA ALA A 40 1.73 -9.10 -16.37
C ALA A 40 0.46 -8.70 -15.59
N GLY A 41 0.42 -8.95 -14.28
CA GLY A 41 -0.66 -8.48 -13.41
C GLY A 41 -0.82 -6.97 -13.40
N VAL A 42 0.29 -6.22 -13.35
CA VAL A 42 0.27 -4.74 -13.44
C VAL A 42 -0.27 -4.31 -14.80
N SER A 43 0.17 -4.96 -15.88
CA SER A 43 -0.28 -4.68 -17.24
C SER A 43 -1.78 -4.97 -17.43
N ILE A 44 -2.29 -6.05 -16.84
CA ILE A 44 -3.72 -6.39 -16.82
C ILE A 44 -4.50 -5.30 -16.09
N ALA A 45 -4.06 -4.91 -14.89
CA ALA A 45 -4.71 -3.86 -14.11
C ALA A 45 -4.76 -2.52 -14.87
N LEU A 46 -3.65 -2.12 -15.51
CA LEU A 46 -3.57 -0.91 -16.34
C LEU A 46 -4.51 -0.97 -17.54
N ARG A 47 -4.51 -2.08 -18.29
CA ARG A 47 -5.42 -2.28 -19.41
C ARG A 47 -6.87 -2.15 -18.94
N ASP A 48 -7.22 -2.80 -17.84
CA ASP A 48 -8.58 -2.77 -17.34
C ASP A 48 -8.98 -1.36 -16.86
N LEU A 49 -8.06 -0.59 -16.25
CA LEU A 49 -8.27 0.82 -15.89
C LEU A 49 -8.49 1.72 -17.12
N VAL A 50 -7.65 1.59 -18.15
CA VAL A 50 -7.74 2.39 -19.38
C VAL A 50 -9.02 2.06 -20.16
N ASN A 51 -9.41 0.79 -20.18
CA ASN A 51 -10.61 0.33 -20.89
C ASN A 51 -11.90 0.41 -20.06
N SER A 52 -11.81 0.78 -18.77
CA SER A 52 -12.98 0.94 -17.91
C SER A 52 -13.77 2.18 -18.32
N GLY A 53 -14.83 1.98 -19.11
CA GLY A 53 -15.83 3.00 -19.41
C GLY A 53 -16.87 3.17 -18.28
N PRO A 54 -17.80 4.14 -18.42
CA PRO A 54 -18.87 4.37 -17.45
C PRO A 54 -19.93 3.25 -17.51
N GLY A 55 -19.64 2.09 -16.93
CA GLY A 55 -20.60 0.97 -16.88
C GLY A 55 -20.07 -0.39 -16.41
N GLY A 56 -18.74 -0.57 -16.34
CA GLY A 56 -18.11 -1.82 -15.92
C GLY A 56 -16.71 -1.59 -15.35
N ALA A 57 -16.62 -0.65 -14.41
CA ALA A 57 -15.35 -0.20 -13.84
C ALA A 57 -14.72 -1.28 -12.96
N VAL A 58 -13.40 -1.45 -13.10
CA VAL A 58 -12.62 -2.22 -12.11
C VAL A 58 -12.79 -1.58 -10.73
N PRO A 59 -13.02 -2.37 -9.66
CA PRO A 59 -13.04 -1.84 -8.31
C PRO A 59 -11.71 -1.17 -7.96
N ILE A 60 -11.78 0.07 -7.45
CA ILE A 60 -10.62 0.86 -7.01
C ILE A 60 -10.65 1.11 -5.48
N ASP A 61 -11.34 0.24 -4.75
CA ASP A 61 -11.51 0.28 -3.30
C ASP A 61 -10.56 -0.68 -2.57
N GLY A 62 -9.54 -1.20 -3.27
CA GLY A 62 -8.55 -2.13 -2.73
C GLY A 62 -8.99 -3.59 -2.69
N ARG A 63 -10.19 -3.94 -3.21
CA ARG A 63 -10.63 -5.35 -3.27
C ARG A 63 -9.71 -6.19 -4.15
N VAL A 64 -9.27 -7.32 -3.59
CA VAL A 64 -8.39 -8.26 -4.28
C VAL A 64 -9.18 -9.11 -5.27
N ARG A 65 -8.82 -9.00 -6.55
CA ARG A 65 -9.26 -9.89 -7.63
C ARG A 65 -8.18 -10.95 -7.88
N ARG A 66 -8.59 -12.22 -7.88
CA ARG A 66 -7.69 -13.34 -8.17
C ARG A 66 -7.88 -13.85 -9.60
N LEU A 67 -6.78 -14.11 -10.29
CA LEU A 67 -6.78 -14.71 -11.62
C LEU A 67 -5.52 -15.56 -11.83
N ASN A 68 -5.51 -16.40 -12.85
CA ASN A 68 -4.34 -17.22 -13.20
C ASN A 68 -3.66 -16.65 -14.45
N PHE A 69 -2.33 -16.66 -14.44
CA PHE A 69 -1.50 -16.25 -15.57
C PHE A 69 -0.28 -17.18 -15.64
N ASP A 70 -0.16 -17.93 -16.74
CA ASP A 70 0.97 -18.85 -16.99
C ASP A 70 1.32 -19.77 -15.80
N GLY A 71 0.29 -20.37 -15.18
CA GLY A 71 0.45 -21.25 -14.01
C GLY A 71 0.71 -20.53 -12.68
N ALA A 72 0.89 -19.21 -12.67
CA ALA A 72 0.95 -18.40 -11.46
C ALA A 72 -0.46 -17.89 -11.06
N THR A 73 -0.74 -17.89 -9.76
CA THR A 73 -1.91 -17.21 -9.19
C THR A 73 -1.57 -15.76 -8.92
N LEU A 74 -2.33 -14.85 -9.49
CA LEU A 74 -2.23 -13.41 -9.28
C LEU A 74 -3.33 -12.94 -8.34
N ALA A 75 -2.97 -12.15 -7.34
CA ALA A 75 -3.86 -11.36 -6.51
C ALA A 75 -3.62 -9.89 -6.82
N ILE A 76 -4.59 -9.25 -7.47
CA ILE A 76 -4.49 -7.87 -7.97
C ILE A 76 -5.49 -7.01 -7.19
N ALA A 77 -5.02 -5.91 -6.60
CA ALA A 77 -5.85 -4.88 -6.00
C ALA A 77 -5.53 -3.53 -6.63
N ILE A 78 -6.55 -2.73 -6.87
CA ILE A 78 -6.40 -1.33 -7.28
C ILE A 78 -7.04 -0.48 -6.21
N GLN A 79 -6.36 0.58 -5.79
CA GLN A 79 -6.85 1.47 -4.75
C GLN A 79 -6.62 2.92 -5.15
N ASP A 80 -7.61 3.76 -4.90
CA ASP A 80 -7.47 5.20 -5.05
C ASP A 80 -6.73 5.83 -3.87
N GLU A 81 -5.63 6.54 -4.15
CA GLU A 81 -4.88 7.23 -3.11
C GLU A 81 -5.65 8.41 -2.51
N ARG A 82 -6.60 9.02 -3.22
CA ARG A 82 -7.47 10.09 -2.69
C ARG A 82 -8.54 9.56 -1.72
N GLY A 83 -8.73 8.25 -1.65
CA GLY A 83 -9.56 7.58 -0.65
C GLY A 83 -8.79 7.15 0.61
N LYS A 84 -7.49 7.47 0.71
CA LYS A 84 -6.63 7.15 1.85
C LYS A 84 -6.36 8.38 2.71
N ILE A 85 -5.86 8.14 3.92
CA ILE A 85 -5.41 9.16 4.87
C ILE A 85 -4.10 9.79 4.34
N PRO A 86 -4.07 11.08 3.98
CA PRO A 86 -2.87 11.75 3.47
C PRO A 86 -1.93 12.14 4.62
N LEU A 87 -1.00 11.28 4.99
CA LEU A 87 -0.16 11.46 6.20
C LEU A 87 0.54 12.82 6.25
N ASN A 88 1.07 13.28 5.11
CA ASN A 88 1.82 14.54 5.01
C ASN A 88 0.94 15.79 4.97
N ALA A 89 -0.39 15.65 5.03
CA ALA A 89 -1.34 16.75 4.96
C ALA A 89 -2.40 16.69 6.07
N LEU A 90 -2.16 15.89 7.12
CA LEU A 90 -3.07 15.82 8.25
C LEU A 90 -2.97 17.07 9.12
N GLU A 91 -4.13 17.61 9.47
CA GLU A 91 -4.24 18.59 10.54
C GLU A 91 -4.14 17.92 11.92
N ASP A 92 -3.79 18.67 12.96
CA ASP A 92 -3.60 18.18 14.33
C ASP A 92 -4.75 17.28 14.82
N GLN A 93 -5.99 17.71 14.59
CA GLN A 93 -7.17 16.95 15.00
C GLN A 93 -7.34 15.66 14.20
N GLN A 94 -6.96 15.66 12.91
CA GLN A 94 -6.98 14.48 12.05
C GLN A 94 -5.89 13.49 12.47
N ALA A 95 -4.68 13.95 12.77
CA ALA A 95 -3.59 13.11 13.30
C ALA A 95 -4.02 12.44 14.62
N ARG A 96 -4.62 13.20 15.53
CA ARG A 96 -5.17 12.66 16.78
C ARG A 96 -6.25 11.61 16.53
N ARG A 97 -7.21 11.87 15.62
CA ARG A 97 -8.25 10.89 15.26
C ARG A 97 -7.66 9.63 14.65
N MET A 98 -6.63 9.74 13.81
CA MET A 98 -5.95 8.59 13.21
C MET A 98 -5.40 7.65 14.28
N PHE A 99 -4.69 8.17 15.26
CA PHE A 99 -4.17 7.35 16.36
C PHE A 99 -5.26 6.82 17.29
N ALA A 100 -6.34 7.56 17.49
CA ALA A 100 -7.50 7.08 18.24
C ALA A 100 -8.20 5.90 17.55
N GLU A 101 -8.39 5.95 16.23
CA GLU A 101 -8.91 4.81 15.43
C GLU A 101 -7.96 3.61 15.43
N LEU A 102 -6.66 3.85 15.64
CA LEU A 102 -5.67 2.80 15.90
C LEU A 102 -5.76 2.22 17.32
N GLY A 103 -6.66 2.73 18.18
CA GLY A 103 -6.91 2.22 19.52
C GLY A 103 -6.04 2.85 20.60
N LEU A 104 -5.31 3.94 20.30
CA LEU A 104 -4.61 4.71 21.32
C LEU A 104 -5.60 5.61 22.07
N SER A 105 -5.36 5.82 23.35
CA SER A 105 -6.14 6.72 24.21
C SER A 105 -5.26 7.25 25.35
N GLY A 106 -5.67 8.35 25.98
CA GLY A 106 -4.92 8.98 27.07
C GLY A 106 -3.50 9.40 26.66
N GLU A 107 -2.55 9.25 27.59
CA GLU A 107 -1.14 9.62 27.37
C GLU A 107 -0.50 8.96 26.14
N PRO A 108 -0.68 7.65 25.84
CA PRO A 108 -0.19 7.07 24.58
C PRO A 108 -0.67 7.78 23.31
N LEU A 109 -1.92 8.24 23.31
CA LEU A 109 -2.48 8.99 22.18
C LEU A 109 -1.82 10.37 22.07
N ASP A 110 -1.65 11.07 23.18
CA ASP A 110 -1.01 12.38 23.21
C ASP A 110 0.46 12.28 22.75
N ILE A 111 1.22 11.28 23.23
CA ILE A 111 2.60 11.02 22.80
C ILE A 111 2.68 10.75 21.29
N ALA A 112 1.85 9.84 20.78
CA ALA A 112 1.90 9.47 19.36
C ALA A 112 1.48 10.63 18.45
N THR A 113 0.50 11.42 18.86
CA THR A 113 0.02 12.58 18.11
C THR A 113 1.08 13.68 18.08
N ASP A 114 1.57 14.10 19.24
CA ASP A 114 2.56 15.18 19.35
C ASP A 114 3.85 14.79 18.61
N SER A 115 4.34 13.55 18.82
CA SER A 115 5.56 13.07 18.16
C SER A 115 5.41 12.90 16.65
N PHE A 116 4.19 12.65 16.15
CA PHE A 116 3.93 12.60 14.71
C PHE A 116 3.96 13.98 14.07
N LEU A 117 3.45 14.99 14.77
CA LEU A 117 3.46 16.38 14.31
C LEU A 117 4.89 16.94 14.34
N ASP A 118 5.64 16.70 15.43
CA ASP A 118 7.07 17.05 15.55
C ASP A 118 7.92 16.36 14.46
N TRP A 119 7.54 15.15 14.05
CA TRP A 119 8.26 14.47 12.95
C TRP A 119 8.12 15.19 11.60
N LEU A 120 7.01 15.91 11.41
CA LEU A 120 6.62 16.48 10.12
C LEU A 120 6.96 17.96 9.96
N ASP A 121 7.06 18.71 11.05
CA ASP A 121 7.43 20.13 10.98
C ASP A 121 8.95 20.32 10.86
N GLU A 122 9.35 21.55 10.53
CA GLU A 122 10.74 21.89 10.20
C GLU A 122 11.51 22.48 11.41
N ASP A 123 10.84 22.66 12.55
CA ASP A 123 11.45 23.23 13.74
C ASP A 123 12.03 22.13 14.66
N GLU A 124 12.71 22.54 15.74
CA GLU A 124 13.32 21.60 16.70
C GLU A 124 12.69 21.76 18.10
N GLU A 125 11.50 22.37 18.19
CA GLU A 125 10.79 22.63 19.45
C GLU A 125 9.76 21.54 19.72
N ALA A 126 10.11 20.62 20.62
CA ALA A 126 9.22 19.51 20.94
C ALA A 126 7.89 19.98 21.56
N ARG A 127 6.78 19.47 21.06
CA ARG A 127 5.47 19.59 21.73
C ARG A 127 5.51 18.93 23.11
N THR A 128 4.48 19.20 23.93
CA THR A 128 4.40 18.75 25.34
C THR A 128 4.73 17.25 25.52
N ASN A 129 4.19 16.38 24.66
CA ASN A 129 4.47 14.93 24.68
C ASN A 129 5.26 14.47 23.46
N GLY A 130 5.77 15.43 22.70
CA GLY A 130 6.42 15.23 21.42
C GLY A 130 7.83 14.68 21.51
N ALA A 131 8.50 14.62 20.37
CA ALA A 131 9.83 14.07 20.24
C ALA A 131 10.56 14.70 19.06
N GLU A 132 11.68 15.33 19.39
CA GLU A 132 12.55 15.98 18.42
C GLU A 132 13.89 15.26 18.25
N ARG A 133 14.77 15.80 17.40
CA ARG A 133 16.13 15.29 17.19
C ARG A 133 16.84 14.85 18.47
N THR A 134 16.72 15.61 19.56
CA THR A 134 17.33 15.29 20.86
C THR A 134 16.80 13.97 21.46
N PHE A 135 15.51 13.69 21.33
CA PHE A 135 14.90 12.42 21.76
C PHE A 135 15.42 11.24 20.92
N TYR A 136 15.58 11.44 19.62
CA TYR A 136 15.93 10.37 18.67
C TYR A 136 17.44 10.08 18.58
N ALA A 137 18.30 11.03 18.96
CA ALA A 137 19.75 10.89 18.85
C ALA A 137 20.33 9.63 19.54
N PRO A 138 19.93 9.25 20.78
CA PRO A 138 20.39 8.02 21.42
C PRO A 138 19.98 6.74 20.66
N LEU A 139 18.89 6.81 19.89
CA LEU A 139 18.38 5.70 19.07
C LEU A 139 19.08 5.63 17.70
N ARG A 140 19.99 6.57 17.40
CA ARG A 140 20.59 6.77 16.07
C ARG A 140 19.57 6.93 14.95
N ILE A 141 18.42 7.52 15.31
CA ILE A 141 17.38 7.92 14.37
C ILE A 141 17.57 9.41 14.14
N HIS A 142 17.49 9.81 12.87
CA HIS A 142 17.52 11.21 12.47
C HIS A 142 16.16 11.52 11.86
N PRO A 143 15.28 12.21 12.61
CA PRO A 143 14.07 12.78 12.05
C PRO A 143 14.42 13.65 10.85
N ARG A 144 13.47 13.70 9.92
CA ARG A 144 13.67 14.35 8.63
C ARG A 144 13.25 15.81 8.67
N ASP A 145 12.55 16.21 9.73
CA ASP A 145 11.97 17.51 9.97
C ASP A 145 11.16 17.92 8.73
N GLY A 146 10.22 17.03 8.35
CA GLY A 146 9.52 17.15 7.08
C GLY A 146 8.77 15.89 6.63
N ALA A 147 8.22 15.97 5.41
CA ALA A 147 7.32 14.96 4.85
C ALA A 147 7.87 13.52 4.89
N LEU A 148 7.01 12.59 5.32
CA LEU A 148 7.24 11.15 5.29
C LEU A 148 7.43 10.68 3.86
N ARG A 149 8.39 9.77 3.65
CA ARG A 149 8.67 9.18 2.33
C ARG A 149 7.99 7.84 2.12
N SER A 150 7.50 7.22 3.19
CA SER A 150 6.74 5.97 3.14
C SER A 150 5.84 5.86 4.35
N VAL A 151 4.76 5.07 4.24
CA VAL A 151 3.90 4.78 5.40
C VAL A 151 4.67 4.04 6.49
N ALA A 152 5.58 3.13 6.13
CA ALA A 152 6.43 2.38 7.05
C ALA A 152 7.31 3.27 7.95
N GLU A 153 7.64 4.50 7.53
CA GLU A 153 8.42 5.45 8.32
C GLU A 153 7.72 5.84 9.63
N VAL A 154 6.38 5.78 9.65
CA VAL A 154 5.56 6.03 10.86
C VAL A 154 5.93 5.07 12.01
N ALA A 155 6.51 3.90 11.71
CA ALA A 155 6.98 2.97 12.74
C ALA A 155 8.13 3.53 13.60
N LEU A 156 8.87 4.51 13.10
CA LEU A 156 9.98 5.16 13.80
C LEU A 156 9.51 6.24 14.77
N ILE A 157 8.26 6.70 14.64
CA ILE A 157 7.71 7.77 15.46
C ILE A 157 7.45 7.25 16.87
N ARG A 158 7.83 8.06 17.87
CA ARG A 158 7.70 7.72 19.29
C ARG A 158 6.23 7.41 19.60
N GLY A 159 6.00 6.31 20.30
CA GLY A 159 4.66 5.87 20.69
C GLY A 159 3.88 5.10 19.62
N VAL A 160 4.43 4.93 18.40
CA VAL A 160 3.71 4.25 17.31
C VAL A 160 4.18 2.80 17.11
N GLY A 161 5.43 2.62 16.71
CA GLY A 161 6.02 1.29 16.47
C GLY A 161 5.43 0.54 15.26
N LYS A 162 6.03 -0.62 14.96
CA LYS A 162 5.74 -1.39 13.74
C LYS A 162 4.28 -1.87 13.67
N ALA A 163 3.71 -2.33 14.78
CA ALA A 163 2.37 -2.93 14.77
C ALA A 163 1.27 -1.92 14.37
N LEU A 164 1.39 -0.66 14.79
CA LEU A 164 0.45 0.39 14.41
C LEU A 164 0.73 0.90 13.00
N ALA A 165 1.99 1.06 12.62
CA ALA A 165 2.36 1.43 11.25
C ALA A 165 1.87 0.40 10.21
N ASP A 166 2.00 -0.89 10.50
CA ASP A 166 1.51 -1.97 9.62
C ASP A 166 -0.01 -1.89 9.39
N ARG A 167 -0.78 -1.36 10.35
CA ARG A 167 -2.23 -1.15 10.20
C ARG A 167 -2.57 0.03 9.30
N LEU A 168 -1.64 0.98 9.10
CA LEU A 168 -1.81 2.13 8.22
C LEU A 168 -1.49 1.82 6.75
N GLU A 169 -0.69 0.78 6.47
CA GLU A 169 -0.20 0.42 5.12
C GLU A 169 -1.30 0.30 4.05
N SER A 170 -2.53 -0.09 4.41
CA SER A 170 -3.65 -0.23 3.46
C SER A 170 -4.63 0.94 3.45
N VAL A 171 -4.52 1.87 4.39
CA VAL A 171 -5.51 2.96 4.60
C VAL A 171 -4.91 4.36 4.54
N ALA A 172 -3.59 4.49 4.61
CA ALA A 172 -2.87 5.76 4.58
C ALA A 172 -1.94 5.85 3.37
N THR A 173 -1.53 7.07 3.03
CA THR A 173 -0.66 7.34 1.89
C THR A 173 0.22 8.56 2.10
N VAL A 174 1.39 8.54 1.46
CA VAL A 174 2.25 9.71 1.24
C VAL A 174 2.17 10.21 -0.22
N HIS A 175 1.36 9.56 -1.06
CA HIS A 175 1.27 9.79 -2.51
C HIS A 175 -0.11 10.32 -2.94
N TYR A 176 -0.72 11.12 -2.08
CA TYR A 176 -2.09 11.62 -2.25
C TYR A 176 -2.32 12.43 -3.53
N GLY A 177 -1.28 13.13 -4.02
CA GLY A 177 -1.38 13.99 -5.20
C GLY A 177 -2.17 15.28 -4.94
N VAL A 178 -2.78 15.82 -5.99
CA VAL A 178 -3.57 17.07 -5.92
C VAL A 178 -5.06 16.73 -5.92
N GLY A 179 -5.82 17.36 -5.03
CA GLY A 179 -7.28 17.27 -4.98
C GLY A 179 -7.80 17.13 -3.56
N SER A 180 -9.12 16.95 -3.44
CA SER A 180 -9.81 16.73 -2.17
C SER A 180 -9.96 15.24 -1.84
N PHE A 181 -10.39 14.91 -0.62
CA PHE A 181 -10.66 13.54 -0.22
C PHE A 181 -11.88 12.97 -0.96
N GLU A 182 -11.81 11.67 -1.26
CA GLU A 182 -12.79 10.98 -2.10
C GLU A 182 -13.40 9.79 -1.35
N PRO A 183 -14.52 10.00 -0.63
CA PRO A 183 -15.08 9.01 0.30
C PRO A 183 -15.64 7.76 -0.40
N ALA A 184 -16.05 7.87 -1.67
CA ALA A 184 -16.74 6.81 -2.42
C ALA A 184 -16.00 5.45 -2.46
N HIS A 185 -14.66 5.47 -2.37
CA HIS A 185 -13.82 4.27 -2.34
C HIS A 185 -12.90 4.20 -1.12
N ALA A 186 -13.13 5.09 -0.14
CA ALA A 186 -12.33 5.16 1.06
C ALA A 186 -12.72 4.06 2.07
N SER A 187 -11.77 3.74 2.96
CA SER A 187 -12.07 2.93 4.15
C SER A 187 -12.85 3.76 5.16
N LEU A 188 -13.65 3.10 6.00
CA LEU A 188 -14.38 3.80 7.08
C LEU A 188 -13.42 4.55 8.02
N MET A 189 -12.26 3.95 8.30
CA MET A 189 -11.23 4.59 9.11
C MET A 189 -10.74 5.89 8.45
N ALA A 190 -10.46 5.88 7.14
CA ALA A 190 -10.02 7.09 6.44
C ALA A 190 -11.10 8.19 6.49
N ILE A 191 -12.37 7.83 6.31
CA ILE A 191 -13.48 8.78 6.38
C ILE A 191 -13.58 9.39 7.79
N ARG A 192 -13.54 8.58 8.85
CA ARG A 192 -13.59 9.08 10.24
C ARG A 192 -12.42 9.99 10.59
N VAL A 193 -11.24 9.67 10.07
CA VAL A 193 -10.05 10.52 10.29
C VAL A 193 -10.23 11.88 9.61
N ILE A 194 -10.62 11.89 8.34
CA ILE A 194 -10.66 13.12 7.53
C ILE A 194 -11.92 13.94 7.79
N GLU A 195 -13.09 13.32 7.78
CA GLU A 195 -14.41 13.97 7.87
C GLU A 195 -15.02 13.90 9.28
N GLY A 196 -14.41 13.17 10.21
CA GLY A 196 -14.92 12.99 11.58
C GLY A 196 -16.01 11.93 11.69
N GLU A 197 -16.56 11.78 12.90
CA GLU A 197 -17.60 10.78 13.21
C GLU A 197 -18.88 10.97 12.39
N GLU A 198 -19.28 12.24 12.18
CA GLU A 198 -20.48 12.57 11.40
C GLU A 198 -20.33 12.13 9.94
N GLY A 199 -19.17 12.42 9.31
CA GLY A 199 -18.88 11.95 7.95
C GLY A 199 -18.89 10.42 7.84
N GLY A 200 -18.27 9.74 8.81
CA GLY A 200 -18.29 8.27 8.88
C GLY A 200 -19.70 7.69 9.02
N ALA A 201 -20.57 8.30 9.83
CA ALA A 201 -21.95 7.87 10.00
C ALA A 201 -22.80 8.10 8.74
N ILE A 202 -22.61 9.25 8.08
CA ILE A 202 -23.28 9.59 6.82
C ILE A 202 -22.91 8.59 5.72
N ASP A 203 -21.61 8.28 5.58
CA ASP A 203 -21.15 7.34 4.56
C ASP A 203 -21.71 5.92 4.79
N LEU A 204 -21.72 5.44 6.04
CA LEU A 204 -22.32 4.15 6.37
C LEU A 204 -23.81 4.09 5.99
N LEU A 205 -24.55 5.17 6.25
CA LEU A 205 -25.96 5.27 5.88
C LEU A 205 -26.15 5.25 4.35
N ASN A 206 -25.30 5.97 3.61
CA ASN A 206 -25.34 5.98 2.15
C ASN A 206 -25.03 4.59 1.57
N ARG A 207 -23.99 3.91 2.05
CA ARG A 207 -23.68 2.53 1.62
C ARG A 207 -24.81 1.55 1.90
N GLN A 208 -25.49 1.67 3.04
CA GLN A 208 -26.67 0.84 3.34
C GLN A 208 -27.82 1.07 2.36
N ARG A 209 -28.05 2.33 1.97
CA ARG A 209 -29.07 2.70 0.97
C ARG A 209 -28.73 2.17 -0.42
N GLU A 210 -27.46 2.24 -0.82
CA GLU A 210 -26.98 1.66 -2.09
C GLU A 210 -27.21 0.15 -2.16
N LEU A 211 -26.88 -0.58 -1.08
CA LEU A 211 -27.11 -2.02 -0.97
C LEU A 211 -28.60 -2.38 -1.01
N ALA A 212 -29.46 -1.49 -0.52
CA ALA A 212 -30.92 -1.60 -0.60
C ALA A 212 -31.50 -1.19 -1.97
N GLY A 213 -30.65 -0.84 -2.95
CA GLY A 213 -31.07 -0.42 -4.30
C GLY A 213 -31.70 0.97 -4.36
N GLN A 214 -31.63 1.75 -3.28
CA GLN A 214 -32.18 3.10 -3.19
C GLN A 214 -31.09 4.11 -3.55
N ARG A 215 -30.92 4.40 -4.84
CA ARG A 215 -30.04 5.48 -5.31
C ARG A 215 -30.81 6.79 -5.35
N THR A 216 -30.24 7.85 -4.79
CA THR A 216 -30.82 9.20 -4.94
C THR A 216 -30.42 9.80 -6.29
N ALA A 217 -31.28 10.63 -6.89
CA ALA A 217 -31.00 11.28 -8.18
C ALA A 217 -29.77 12.21 -8.16
N LEU A 218 -29.31 12.61 -6.97
CA LEU A 218 -28.08 13.39 -6.76
C LEU A 218 -26.79 12.57 -6.94
N GLU A 219 -26.83 11.24 -6.79
CA GLU A 219 -25.66 10.34 -6.89
C GLU A 219 -25.31 9.93 -8.33
N ILE A 220 -26.19 10.20 -9.30
CA ILE A 220 -25.94 9.88 -10.72
C ILE A 220 -24.85 10.80 -11.32
N THR A 221 -24.49 11.91 -10.64
CA THR A 221 -23.71 13.01 -11.22
C THR A 221 -22.25 13.09 -10.74
N GLN A 222 -21.75 12.20 -9.89
CA GLN A 222 -20.33 12.18 -9.52
C GLN A 222 -19.66 10.83 -9.80
N LYS A 223 -19.61 10.44 -11.08
CA LYS A 223 -18.49 9.62 -11.56
C LYS A 223 -17.31 10.54 -11.79
N GLY A 224 -16.55 10.79 -10.71
CA GLY A 224 -15.30 11.52 -10.77
C GLY A 224 -14.36 10.83 -11.75
N ALA A 225 -13.92 11.55 -12.78
CA ALA A 225 -12.97 11.02 -13.75
C ALA A 225 -11.72 10.53 -13.00
N LEU A 226 -11.29 9.30 -13.28
CA LEU A 226 -10.03 8.74 -12.76
C LEU A 226 -8.77 9.44 -13.32
N ILE A 227 -8.96 10.34 -14.29
CA ILE A 227 -7.90 11.13 -14.90
C ILE A 227 -7.29 12.05 -13.84
N GLY A 228 -5.96 12.06 -13.76
CA GLY A 228 -5.20 12.87 -12.81
C GLY A 228 -5.17 12.33 -11.38
N ARG A 229 -5.96 11.29 -11.05
CA ARG A 229 -5.97 10.68 -9.72
C ARG A 229 -4.82 9.68 -9.59
N PRO A 230 -4.05 9.71 -8.48
CA PRO A 230 -3.08 8.67 -8.18
C PRO A 230 -3.81 7.40 -7.75
N LEU A 231 -3.51 6.30 -8.43
CA LEU A 231 -4.02 4.97 -8.13
C LEU A 231 -2.84 4.06 -7.80
N THR A 232 -2.94 3.28 -6.74
CA THR A 232 -2.00 2.19 -6.47
C THR A 232 -2.53 0.89 -7.05
N ILE A 233 -1.66 0.21 -7.80
CA ILE A 233 -1.86 -1.17 -8.22
C ILE A 233 -0.95 -2.03 -7.36
N GLU A 234 -1.54 -2.95 -6.60
CA GLU A 234 -0.82 -3.98 -5.86
C GLU A 234 -1.04 -5.34 -6.53
N VAL A 235 0.05 -6.02 -6.84
CA VAL A 235 0.03 -7.35 -7.43
C VAL A 235 0.87 -8.29 -6.59
N GLU A 236 0.27 -9.35 -6.08
CA GLU A 236 0.99 -10.48 -5.52
C GLU A 236 0.86 -11.68 -6.46
N ALA A 237 1.99 -12.14 -7.00
CA ALA A 237 2.07 -13.33 -7.83
C ALA A 237 2.63 -14.49 -7.01
N ARG A 238 2.04 -15.68 -7.16
CA ARG A 238 2.49 -16.91 -6.51
C ARG A 238 2.61 -18.03 -7.54
N LEU A 239 3.74 -18.72 -7.55
CA LEU A 239 4.02 -19.91 -8.33
C LEU A 239 4.29 -21.08 -7.37
N GLY A 240 3.44 -22.10 -7.41
CA GLY A 240 3.48 -23.18 -6.42
C GLY A 240 3.23 -22.69 -4.99
N GLN A 241 3.85 -23.36 -4.00
CA GLN A 241 3.65 -23.05 -2.58
C GLN A 241 4.66 -22.04 -2.01
N THR A 242 5.83 -21.89 -2.63
CA THR A 242 6.99 -21.22 -2.02
C THR A 242 7.41 -19.96 -2.76
N THR A 243 7.23 -19.91 -4.08
CA THR A 243 7.72 -18.79 -4.89
C THR A 243 6.64 -17.73 -5.00
N ARG A 244 6.91 -16.55 -4.42
CA ARG A 244 6.01 -15.39 -4.49
C ARG A 244 6.80 -14.12 -4.75
N THR A 245 6.17 -13.17 -5.41
CA THR A 245 6.64 -11.79 -5.49
C THR A 245 5.47 -10.84 -5.30
N ARG A 246 5.74 -9.66 -4.75
CA ARG A 246 4.76 -8.58 -4.64
C ARG A 246 5.31 -7.34 -5.32
N LEU A 247 4.46 -6.64 -6.04
CA LEU A 247 4.76 -5.36 -6.67
C LEU A 247 3.70 -4.35 -6.27
N ARG A 248 4.14 -3.13 -5.97
CA ARG A 248 3.26 -1.99 -5.78
C ARG A 248 3.69 -0.87 -6.73
N GLN A 249 2.73 -0.31 -7.45
CA GLN A 249 2.99 0.69 -8.48
C GLN A 249 1.95 1.80 -8.41
N ILE A 250 2.40 3.05 -8.30
CA ILE A 250 1.54 4.22 -8.43
C ILE A 250 1.42 4.62 -9.90
N VAL A 251 0.19 4.82 -10.33
CA VAL A 251 -0.16 5.18 -11.71
C VAL A 251 -1.12 6.37 -11.70
N ILE A 252 -1.02 7.21 -12.72
CA ILE A 252 -1.95 8.32 -12.95
C ILE A 252 -2.48 8.20 -14.37
N LEU A 253 -3.80 8.14 -14.55
CA LEU A 253 -4.41 8.16 -15.88
C LEU A 253 -4.36 9.58 -16.45
N THR A 254 -3.95 9.73 -17.71
CA THR A 254 -3.75 11.06 -18.33
C THR A 254 -4.94 11.51 -19.19
N GLY A 255 -5.79 10.57 -19.60
CA GLY A 255 -6.84 10.81 -20.61
C GLY A 255 -6.34 10.96 -22.05
N ARG A 256 -5.02 10.80 -22.31
CA ARG A 256 -4.44 10.95 -23.65
C ARG A 256 -4.20 9.58 -24.28
N ALA A 257 -4.76 9.32 -25.47
CA ALA A 257 -4.61 8.03 -26.16
C ALA A 257 -3.14 7.63 -26.43
N ALA A 258 -2.26 8.60 -26.74
CA ALA A 258 -0.84 8.34 -27.01
C ALA A 258 0.00 8.03 -25.76
N SER A 259 -0.48 8.38 -24.57
CA SER A 259 0.21 8.15 -23.29
C SER A 259 -0.84 8.01 -22.20
N PRO A 260 -1.59 6.90 -22.16
CA PRO A 260 -2.83 6.79 -21.38
C PRO A 260 -2.62 6.85 -19.86
N TYR A 261 -1.40 6.57 -19.40
CA TYR A 261 -1.01 6.62 -17.99
C TYR A 261 0.44 7.08 -17.82
N ALA A 262 0.76 7.61 -16.64
CA ALA A 262 2.10 7.90 -16.16
C ALA A 262 2.40 7.03 -14.94
N LEU A 263 3.58 6.40 -14.92
CA LEU A 263 4.09 5.67 -13.75
C LEU A 263 4.86 6.66 -12.87
N LYS A 264 4.63 6.62 -11.55
CA LYS A 264 5.30 7.52 -10.60
C LYS A 264 6.39 6.80 -9.82
N GLU A 265 6.03 5.80 -9.04
CA GLU A 265 6.96 5.08 -8.16
C GLU A 265 6.63 3.59 -8.12
N ARG A 266 7.68 2.77 -8.02
CA ARG A 266 7.63 1.32 -7.93
C ARG A 266 8.38 0.90 -6.68
N TYR A 267 7.75 0.07 -5.84
CA TYR A 267 8.31 -0.42 -4.60
C TYR A 267 7.80 -1.82 -4.26
#